data_AF-A0A2I0L485-F1
#
_entry.id   AF-A0A2I0L485-F1
#
_cell.length_a   1.000
_cell.length_b   1.000
_cell.length_c   1.000
_cell.angle_alpha   90.00
_cell.angle_beta   90.00
_cell.angle_gamma   90.00
#
_symmetry.space_group_name_H-M   'P 1'
#
loop_
_entity.id
_entity.type
_entity.pdbx_description
1 polymer ?
#
loop_
_entity_poly.entity_id
_entity_poly.type
_entity_poly.pdbx_seq_one_letter_code
_entity_poly.pdbx_strand_id
1 'polypeptide(L)'
;MVVCQYGSAVLFNIEDHEVESYLGTVRRHATGLLRETKKDDYAVKEKSQLIEDMQGGPDYIVLRALDTDSIRLIGSLLGQSIALDYFVSQVDDMVEEFADINRIMEKTGTFTMDRRKLLQLVGKANSSLADVILKVGLFERSEIAWREAKYAQIYEYLREEFEVTQRFGNLNFKLKFVEHNIHFLQEVLQNKRSNLLEWCIIFLLSIENVISVCEIIRESNQVPLP
;
A
#
# COMPACT_ATOMS: atom_id res chain seq x y z
N MET A 1 8.45 9.90 -24.40
CA MET A 1 8.08 8.99 -23.29
C MET A 1 8.82 9.42 -22.04
N VAL A 2 8.13 9.49 -20.91
CA VAL A 2 8.70 9.73 -19.57
C VAL A 2 8.42 8.48 -18.74
N VAL A 3 9.46 7.85 -18.19
CA VAL A 3 9.30 6.70 -17.28
C VAL A 3 9.52 7.19 -15.87
N CYS A 4 8.54 6.96 -15.01
CA CYS A 4 8.54 7.47 -13.65
C CYS A 4 8.95 6.40 -12.64
N GLN A 5 9.68 6.80 -11.61
CA GLN A 5 10.23 5.90 -10.59
C GLN A 5 9.15 5.17 -9.77
N TYR A 6 7.95 5.76 -9.69
CA TYR A 6 6.79 5.17 -9.04
C TYR A 6 6.08 4.08 -9.87
N GLY A 7 6.61 3.70 -11.04
CA GLY A 7 6.15 2.51 -11.79
C GLY A 7 5.16 2.79 -12.91
N SER A 8 5.02 4.05 -13.34
CA SER A 8 4.21 4.43 -14.50
C SER A 8 5.08 4.96 -15.64
N ALA A 9 4.51 4.97 -16.85
CA ALA A 9 5.14 5.51 -18.04
C ALA A 9 4.14 6.39 -18.78
N VAL A 10 4.56 7.60 -19.13
CA VAL A 10 3.77 8.56 -19.91
C VAL A 10 4.29 8.62 -21.33
N LEU A 11 3.41 8.32 -22.28
CA LEU A 11 3.67 8.40 -23.70
C LEU A 11 3.08 9.71 -24.21
N PHE A 12 3.81 10.40 -25.09
CA PHE A 12 3.39 11.68 -25.64
C PHE A 12 3.27 11.55 -27.14
N ASN A 13 2.08 11.82 -27.67
CA ASN A 13 1.82 11.84 -29.11
C ASN A 13 2.27 10.55 -29.82
N ILE A 14 1.95 9.40 -29.24
CA ILE A 14 2.20 8.06 -29.79
C ILE A 14 0.87 7.46 -30.21
N GLU A 15 0.81 6.84 -31.39
CA GLU A 15 -0.40 6.16 -31.83
C GLU A 15 -0.68 4.89 -31.02
N ASP A 16 -1.95 4.56 -30.80
CA ASP A 16 -2.35 3.42 -29.96
C ASP A 16 -1.71 2.09 -30.38
N HIS A 17 -1.47 1.90 -31.68
CA HIS A 17 -0.87 0.67 -32.21
C HIS A 17 0.63 0.54 -31.88
N GLU A 18 1.32 1.64 -31.59
CA GLU A 18 2.75 1.66 -31.23
C GLU A 18 2.99 1.56 -29.72
N VAL A 19 1.98 1.88 -28.90
CA VAL A 19 2.05 1.92 -27.43
C VAL A 19 2.67 0.64 -26.85
N GLU A 20 2.20 -0.53 -27.28
CA GLU A 20 2.70 -1.82 -26.77
C GLU A 20 4.18 -2.08 -27.11
N SER A 21 4.68 -1.56 -28.23
CA SER A 21 6.10 -1.67 -28.60
C SER A 21 6.99 -0.86 -27.63
N TYR A 22 6.58 0.37 -27.33
CA TYR A 22 7.27 1.22 -26.36
C TYR A 22 7.19 0.65 -24.94
N LEU A 23 6.00 0.21 -24.52
CA LEU A 23 5.82 -0.45 -23.23
C LEU A 23 6.64 -1.74 -23.14
N GLY A 24 6.72 -2.54 -24.21
CA GLY A 24 7.58 -3.73 -24.27
C GLY A 24 9.06 -3.42 -24.03
N THR A 25 9.53 -2.25 -24.43
CA THR A 25 10.89 -1.79 -24.12
C THR A 25 11.04 -1.44 -22.64
N VAL A 26 10.08 -0.76 -22.04
CA VAL A 26 10.10 -0.46 -20.60
C VAL A 26 10.04 -1.75 -19.77
N ARG A 27 9.15 -2.69 -20.13
CA ARG A 27 8.98 -3.98 -19.43
C ARG A 27 10.26 -4.82 -19.38
N ARG A 28 11.11 -4.75 -20.41
CA ARG A 28 12.42 -5.45 -20.43
C ARG A 28 13.41 -4.94 -19.39
N HIS A 29 13.26 -3.70 -18.94
CA HIS A 29 14.14 -3.08 -17.94
C HIS A 29 13.44 -2.88 -16.59
N ALA A 30 12.14 -3.17 -16.50
CA ALA A 30 11.38 -3.07 -15.27
C ALA A 30 11.51 -4.35 -14.43
N THR A 31 11.49 -4.19 -13.11
CA THR A 31 11.39 -5.28 -12.14
C THR A 31 10.07 -5.14 -11.38
N GLY A 32 9.44 -6.27 -11.02
CA GLY A 32 8.17 -6.24 -10.29
C GLY A 32 7.01 -5.77 -11.17
N LEU A 33 6.79 -6.47 -12.29
CA LEU A 33 5.65 -6.20 -13.16
C LEU A 33 4.34 -6.32 -12.39
N LEU A 34 3.52 -5.27 -12.50
CA LEU A 34 2.20 -5.22 -11.92
C LEU A 34 1.27 -6.15 -12.71
N ARG A 35 0.37 -6.87 -12.01
CA ARG A 35 -0.56 -7.83 -12.65
C ARG A 35 -1.60 -7.13 -13.51
N GLU A 36 -1.97 -5.92 -13.12
CA GLU A 36 -2.91 -5.06 -13.83
C GLU A 36 -2.28 -3.72 -14.14
N THR A 37 -2.49 -3.24 -15.35
CA THR A 37 -2.03 -1.93 -15.81
C THR A 37 -3.22 -1.01 -15.93
N LYS A 38 -3.10 0.19 -15.36
CA LYS A 38 -4.08 1.25 -15.54
C LYS A 38 -3.61 2.19 -16.67
N LYS A 39 -4.55 2.65 -17.48
CA LYS A 39 -4.33 3.63 -18.57
C LYS A 39 -5.21 4.85 -18.30
N ASP A 40 -4.66 6.02 -18.57
CA ASP A 40 -5.37 7.29 -18.54
C ASP A 40 -4.81 8.18 -19.67
N ASP A 41 -5.69 8.95 -20.29
CA ASP A 41 -5.39 9.76 -21.49
C ASP A 41 -5.78 11.21 -21.21
N TYR A 42 -4.83 12.15 -21.40
CA TYR A 42 -5.06 13.57 -21.17
C TYR A 42 -4.52 14.40 -22.31
N ALA A 43 -5.34 15.29 -22.89
CA ALA A 43 -4.96 16.02 -24.10
C ALA A 43 -4.20 17.31 -23.77
N VAL A 44 -3.03 17.48 -24.38
CA VAL A 44 -2.24 18.72 -24.29
C VAL A 44 -2.27 19.42 -25.64
N LYS A 45 -2.78 20.66 -25.66
CA LYS A 45 -2.92 21.46 -26.88
C LYS A 45 -2.05 22.71 -26.79
N GLU A 46 -1.42 23.09 -27.89
CA GLU A 46 -0.66 24.33 -27.98
C GLU A 46 -1.44 25.39 -28.75
N LYS A 47 -1.51 26.61 -28.23
CA LYS A 47 -2.11 27.77 -28.89
C LYS A 47 -1.32 29.04 -28.60
N SER A 48 -0.42 29.42 -29.50
CA SER A 48 0.48 30.57 -29.33
C SER A 48 -0.23 31.93 -29.17
N GLN A 49 -1.50 32.03 -29.56
CA GLN A 49 -2.32 33.24 -29.43
C GLN A 49 -3.06 33.33 -28.08
N LEU A 50 -2.78 32.45 -27.12
CA LEU A 50 -3.43 32.47 -25.82
C LEU A 50 -3.00 33.71 -25.00
N ILE A 51 -3.99 34.44 -24.46
CA ILE A 51 -3.75 35.66 -23.65
C ILE A 51 -3.10 35.31 -22.31
N GLU A 52 -3.44 34.16 -21.73
CA GLU A 52 -2.80 33.61 -20.52
C GLU A 52 -1.75 32.55 -20.91
N ASP A 53 -0.95 32.10 -19.95
CA ASP A 53 0.05 31.05 -20.20
C ASP A 53 -0.57 29.66 -20.35
N MET A 54 -1.73 29.43 -19.73
CA MET A 54 -2.50 28.19 -19.86
C MET A 54 -4.02 28.44 -19.79
N GLN A 55 -4.80 27.49 -20.25
CA GLN A 55 -6.25 27.42 -20.07
C GLN A 55 -6.66 25.96 -19.81
N GLY A 56 -7.33 25.72 -18.69
CA GLY A 56 -7.84 24.41 -18.29
C GLY A 56 -9.15 24.00 -18.97
N GLY A 57 -9.38 22.69 -19.04
CA GLY A 57 -10.60 22.04 -19.51
C GLY A 57 -10.69 20.60 -18.97
N PRO A 58 -11.87 19.96 -19.01
CA PRO A 58 -12.14 18.71 -18.28
C PRO A 58 -11.15 17.56 -18.58
N ASP A 59 -10.74 17.42 -19.84
CA ASP A 59 -9.82 16.35 -20.27
C ASP A 59 -8.64 16.91 -21.08
N TYR A 60 -8.40 18.22 -20.96
CA TYR A 60 -7.33 18.86 -21.72
C TYR A 60 -6.81 20.12 -21.05
N ILE A 61 -5.54 20.41 -21.34
CA ILE A 61 -4.93 21.70 -21.05
C ILE A 61 -4.47 22.35 -22.35
N VAL A 62 -4.75 23.64 -22.50
CA VAL A 62 -4.22 24.45 -23.59
C VAL A 62 -3.07 25.29 -23.03
N LEU A 63 -1.88 25.17 -23.63
CA LEU A 63 -0.71 25.98 -23.28
C LEU A 63 -0.44 27.01 -24.36
N ARG A 64 0.07 28.18 -23.96
CA ARG A 64 0.56 29.17 -24.93
C ARG A 64 1.75 28.62 -25.74
N ALA A 65 2.68 27.98 -25.04
CA ALA A 65 3.86 27.37 -25.65
C ALA A 65 4.13 26.02 -24.98
N LEU A 66 4.33 24.97 -25.79
CA LEU A 66 4.67 23.63 -25.29
C LEU A 66 6.19 23.45 -25.31
N ASP A 67 6.83 23.62 -24.16
CA ASP A 67 8.26 23.38 -23.98
C ASP A 67 8.56 22.06 -23.25
N THR A 68 9.84 21.69 -23.21
CA THR A 68 10.30 20.44 -22.58
C THR A 68 9.95 20.39 -21.09
N ASP A 69 9.99 21.54 -20.41
CA ASP A 69 9.67 21.65 -18.98
C ASP A 69 8.18 21.43 -18.74
N SER A 70 7.32 21.98 -19.60
CA SER A 70 5.87 21.75 -19.60
C SER A 70 5.55 20.27 -19.82
N ILE A 71 6.19 19.62 -20.81
CA ILE A 71 6.01 18.19 -21.07
C ILE A 71 6.43 17.35 -19.85
N ARG A 72 7.56 17.66 -19.22
CA ARG A 72 8.04 16.94 -18.02
C ARG A 72 7.12 17.15 -16.83
N LEU A 73 6.60 18.36 -16.64
CA LEU A 73 5.68 18.71 -15.55
C LEU A 73 4.33 18.00 -15.71
N ILE A 74 3.75 18.05 -16.90
CA ILE A 74 2.48 17.37 -17.19
C ILE A 74 2.68 15.86 -17.06
N GLY A 75 3.76 15.33 -17.63
CA GLY A 75 4.08 13.90 -17.55
C GLY A 75 4.31 13.41 -16.12
N SER A 76 4.93 14.21 -15.27
CA SER A 76 5.14 13.83 -13.86
C SER A 76 3.83 13.83 -13.08
N LEU A 77 2.92 14.77 -13.32
CA LEU A 77 1.61 14.79 -12.65
C LEU A 77 0.67 13.69 -13.15
N LEU A 78 0.63 13.45 -14.46
CA LEU A 78 -0.15 12.34 -15.02
C LEU A 78 0.40 10.98 -14.54
N GLY A 79 1.73 10.86 -14.51
CA GLY A 79 2.40 9.69 -13.94
C GLY A 79 2.03 9.46 -12.47
N GLN A 80 1.96 10.52 -11.66
CA GLN A 80 1.54 10.45 -10.26
C GLN A 80 0.05 10.06 -10.15
N SER A 81 -0.82 10.62 -10.99
CA SER A 81 -2.25 10.30 -11.01
C SER A 81 -2.51 8.81 -11.25
N ILE A 82 -1.84 8.21 -12.25
CA ILE A 82 -2.03 6.79 -12.56
C ILE A 82 -1.40 5.88 -11.50
N ALA A 83 -0.27 6.30 -10.90
CA ALA A 83 0.35 5.57 -9.80
C ALA A 83 -0.51 5.59 -8.54
N LEU A 84 -1.09 6.74 -8.19
CA LEU A 84 -2.09 6.84 -7.11
C LEU A 84 -3.26 5.91 -7.37
N ASP A 85 -3.73 5.85 -8.62
CA ASP A 85 -4.88 5.01 -8.93
C ASP A 85 -4.62 3.54 -8.68
N TYR A 86 -3.41 3.10 -9.03
CA TYR A 86 -2.96 1.74 -8.75
C TYR A 86 -2.85 1.48 -7.24
N PHE A 87 -2.19 2.36 -6.49
CA PHE A 87 -1.99 2.14 -5.05
C PHE A 87 -3.28 2.25 -4.24
N VAL A 88 -4.20 3.13 -4.62
CA VAL A 88 -5.53 3.21 -4.00
C VAL A 88 -6.27 1.90 -4.17
N SER A 89 -6.29 1.33 -5.39
CA SER A 89 -6.91 0.03 -5.65
C SER A 89 -6.28 -1.09 -4.81
N GLN A 90 -4.94 -1.14 -4.75
CA GLN A 90 -4.24 -2.14 -3.97
C GLN A 90 -4.58 -2.06 -2.47
N VAL A 91 -4.67 -0.84 -1.93
CA VAL A 91 -5.00 -0.63 -0.51
C VAL A 91 -6.48 -0.91 -0.26
N ASP A 92 -7.37 -0.65 -1.21
CA ASP A 92 -8.78 -0.99 -1.11
C ASP A 92 -9.01 -2.50 -0.97
N ASP A 93 -8.31 -3.32 -1.78
CA ASP A 93 -8.35 -4.77 -1.64
C ASP A 93 -7.92 -5.22 -0.23
N MET A 94 -6.92 -4.56 0.34
CA MET A 94 -6.43 -4.86 1.69
C MET A 94 -7.45 -4.44 2.76
N VAL A 95 -8.07 -3.27 2.62
CA VAL A 95 -9.13 -2.80 3.52
C VAL A 95 -10.30 -3.78 3.52
N GLU A 96 -10.72 -4.26 2.35
CA GLU A 96 -11.79 -5.26 2.22
C GLU A 96 -11.41 -6.59 2.89
N GLU A 97 -10.20 -7.11 2.62
CA GLU A 97 -9.69 -8.33 3.26
C GLU A 97 -9.72 -8.22 4.81
N PHE A 98 -9.32 -7.08 5.38
CA PHE A 98 -9.37 -6.88 6.84
C PHE A 98 -10.78 -6.64 7.38
N ALA A 99 -11.63 -5.91 6.65
CA ALA A 99 -13.02 -5.69 7.04
C ALA A 99 -13.80 -7.01 7.12
N ASP A 100 -13.58 -7.92 6.17
CA ASP A 100 -14.19 -9.25 6.16
C ASP A 100 -13.76 -10.10 7.37
N ILE A 101 -12.48 -10.04 7.73
CA ILE A 101 -11.96 -10.72 8.92
C ILE A 101 -12.65 -10.19 10.18
N ASN A 102 -12.74 -8.86 10.32
CA ASN A 102 -13.41 -8.24 11.46
C ASN A 102 -14.89 -8.63 11.53
N ARG A 103 -15.58 -8.72 10.39
CA ARG A 103 -16.99 -9.13 10.31
C ARG A 103 -17.20 -10.60 10.69
N ILE A 104 -16.28 -11.49 10.29
CA ILE A 104 -16.31 -12.91 10.71
C ILE A 104 -16.10 -13.00 12.22
N MET A 105 -15.14 -12.24 12.75
CA MET A 105 -14.83 -12.21 14.17
C MET A 105 -15.99 -11.66 15.01
N GLU A 106 -16.68 -10.62 14.54
CA GLU A 106 -17.89 -10.06 15.16
C GLU A 106 -18.98 -11.13 15.33
N LYS A 107 -19.22 -11.94 14.29
CA LYS A 107 -20.26 -12.98 14.31
C LYS A 107 -19.89 -14.21 15.13
N THR A 108 -18.62 -14.61 15.12
CA THR A 108 -18.16 -15.87 15.72
C THR A 108 -17.58 -15.70 17.12
N GLY A 109 -17.23 -14.47 17.51
CA GLY A 109 -16.54 -14.16 18.77
C GLY A 109 -15.13 -14.74 18.88
N THR A 110 -14.61 -15.38 17.83
CA THR A 110 -13.31 -16.06 17.84
C THR A 110 -12.57 -15.86 16.53
N PHE A 111 -11.25 -15.97 16.58
CA PHE A 111 -10.42 -15.92 15.38
C PHE A 111 -10.33 -17.32 14.76
N THR A 112 -11.17 -17.61 13.77
CA THR A 112 -11.32 -18.94 13.14
C THR A 112 -10.28 -19.26 12.06
N MET A 113 -9.44 -18.29 11.66
CA MET A 113 -8.41 -18.49 10.64
C MET A 113 -7.17 -19.23 11.17
N ASP A 114 -6.58 -20.07 10.32
CA ASP A 114 -5.31 -20.73 10.61
C ASP A 114 -4.15 -19.73 10.80
N ARG A 115 -3.26 -20.02 11.75
CA ARG A 115 -2.13 -19.17 12.12
C ARG A 115 -1.20 -18.88 10.95
N ARG A 116 -0.95 -19.88 10.10
CA ARG A 116 -0.05 -19.71 8.94
C ARG A 116 -0.65 -18.76 7.93
N LYS A 117 -1.95 -18.90 7.64
CA LYS A 117 -2.68 -18.00 6.74
C LYS A 117 -2.68 -16.58 7.26
N LEU A 118 -2.87 -16.39 8.58
CA LEU A 118 -2.82 -15.07 9.19
C LEU A 118 -1.45 -14.40 9.07
N LEU A 119 -0.36 -15.15 9.31
CA LEU A 119 1.00 -14.64 9.12
C LEU A 119 1.29 -14.29 7.65
N GLN A 120 0.79 -15.08 6.70
CA GLN A 120 0.90 -14.78 5.27
C GLN A 120 0.14 -13.50 4.90
N LEU A 121 -1.06 -13.31 5.45
CA LEU A 121 -1.84 -12.08 5.25
C LEU A 121 -1.11 -10.86 5.80
N VAL A 122 -0.62 -10.92 7.04
CA VAL A 122 0.17 -9.85 7.66
C VAL A 122 1.42 -9.54 6.84
N GLY A 123 2.15 -10.57 6.38
CA GLY A 123 3.34 -10.39 5.54
C GLY A 123 3.03 -9.78 4.17
N LYS A 124 1.95 -10.21 3.52
CA LYS A 124 1.46 -9.65 2.24
C LYS A 124 1.11 -8.17 2.42
N ALA A 125 0.28 -7.87 3.43
CA ALA A 125 -0.14 -6.51 3.72
C ALA A 125 1.04 -5.60 4.05
N ASN A 126 2.00 -6.04 4.87
CA ASN A 126 3.18 -5.26 5.23
C ASN A 126 4.12 -5.01 4.03
N SER A 127 4.24 -5.99 3.13
CA SER A 127 5.03 -5.83 1.90
C SER A 127 4.39 -4.79 0.97
N SER A 128 3.07 -4.87 0.76
CA SER A 128 2.32 -3.87 0.00
C SER A 128 2.41 -2.48 0.63
N LEU A 129 2.30 -2.37 1.96
CA LEU A 129 2.43 -1.11 2.68
C LEU A 129 3.82 -0.48 2.46
N ALA A 130 4.88 -1.28 2.52
CA ALA A 130 6.24 -0.83 2.24
C ALA A 130 6.40 -0.36 0.79
N ASP A 131 5.85 -1.09 -0.19
CA ASP A 131 5.88 -0.71 -1.60
C ASP A 131 5.19 0.64 -1.84
N VAL A 132 3.99 0.83 -1.26
CA VAL A 132 3.25 2.10 -1.35
C VAL A 132 4.05 3.25 -0.73
N ILE A 133 4.59 3.07 0.48
CA ILE A 133 5.38 4.12 1.16
C ILE A 133 6.61 4.49 0.34
N LEU A 134 7.36 3.50 -0.15
CA LEU A 134 8.59 3.74 -0.92
C LEU A 134 8.30 4.46 -2.24
N LYS A 135 7.20 4.12 -2.92
CA LYS A 135 6.86 4.65 -4.25
C LYS A 135 6.18 6.02 -4.16
N VAL A 136 5.23 6.17 -3.27
CA VAL A 136 4.48 7.42 -3.09
C VAL A 136 5.33 8.46 -2.34
N GLY A 137 6.26 8.03 -1.49
CA GLY A 137 7.27 8.90 -0.89
C GLY A 137 8.15 9.63 -1.90
N LEU A 138 8.21 9.16 -3.16
CA LEU A 138 8.93 9.82 -4.26
C LEU A 138 8.12 10.96 -4.91
N PHE A 139 6.90 11.24 -4.44
CA PHE A 139 6.11 12.37 -4.93
C PHE A 139 6.66 13.65 -4.30
N GLU A 140 7.86 14.02 -4.69
CA GLU A 140 8.47 15.27 -4.28
C GLU A 140 7.89 16.45 -5.05
N ARG A 141 8.09 17.63 -4.46
CA ARG A 141 7.71 18.91 -5.03
C ARG A 141 8.40 19.09 -6.39
N SER A 142 7.63 19.38 -7.44
CA SER A 142 8.21 19.57 -8.78
C SER A 142 9.13 20.79 -8.81
N GLU A 143 10.44 20.62 -8.96
CA GLU A 143 11.40 21.73 -9.10
C GLU A 143 11.03 22.66 -10.26
N ILE A 144 10.47 22.11 -11.34
CA ILE A 144 10.02 22.85 -12.52
C ILE A 144 8.93 23.87 -12.12
N ALA A 145 8.02 23.49 -11.23
CA ALA A 145 6.95 24.37 -10.74
C ALA A 145 7.49 25.58 -9.96
N TRP A 146 8.71 25.50 -9.39
CA TRP A 146 9.34 26.60 -8.65
C TRP A 146 10.14 27.57 -9.51
N ARG A 147 10.35 27.25 -10.80
CA ARG A 147 11.22 28.05 -11.67
C ARG A 147 10.52 29.32 -12.18
N GLU A 148 9.26 29.20 -12.60
CA GLU A 148 8.51 30.30 -13.22
C GLU A 148 7.02 30.22 -12.88
N ALA A 149 6.35 31.38 -12.87
CA ALA A 149 4.91 31.48 -12.54
C ALA A 149 4.04 30.63 -13.47
N LYS A 150 4.37 30.53 -14.76
CA LYS A 150 3.65 29.70 -15.74
C LYS A 150 3.59 28.22 -15.32
N TYR A 151 4.71 27.68 -14.81
CA TYR A 151 4.78 26.28 -14.40
C TYR A 151 4.06 26.04 -13.07
N ALA A 152 4.11 27.01 -12.14
CA ALA A 152 3.34 26.94 -10.92
C ALA A 152 1.83 26.88 -11.23
N GLN A 153 1.36 27.68 -12.20
CA GLN A 153 -0.04 27.68 -12.61
C GLN A 153 -0.46 26.32 -13.19
N ILE A 154 0.33 25.76 -14.12
CA ILE A 154 0.09 24.43 -14.71
C ILE A 154 0.10 23.34 -13.63
N TYR A 155 1.05 23.41 -12.70
CA TYR A 155 1.19 22.44 -11.63
C TYR A 155 -0.02 22.42 -10.70
N GLU A 156 -0.42 23.59 -10.18
CA GLU A 156 -1.56 23.66 -9.26
C GLU A 156 -2.87 23.25 -9.95
N TYR A 157 -3.09 23.70 -11.19
CA TYR A 157 -4.28 23.31 -11.96
C TYR A 157 -4.36 21.80 -12.18
N LEU A 158 -3.30 21.16 -12.68
CA LEU A 158 -3.32 19.71 -12.94
C LEU A 158 -3.34 18.90 -11.65
N ARG A 159 -2.74 19.42 -10.57
CA ARG A 159 -2.79 18.77 -9.26
C ARG A 159 -4.21 18.75 -8.69
N GLU A 160 -4.98 19.81 -8.94
CA GLU A 160 -6.41 19.90 -8.60
C GLU A 160 -7.25 19.02 -9.54
N GLU A 161 -7.06 19.13 -10.86
CA GLU A 161 -7.77 18.34 -11.88
C GLU A 161 -7.63 16.83 -11.65
N PHE A 162 -6.42 16.35 -11.33
CA PHE A 162 -6.17 14.93 -11.06
C PHE A 162 -6.43 14.53 -9.60
N GLU A 163 -6.92 15.46 -8.77
CA GLU A 163 -7.21 15.29 -7.35
C GLU A 163 -6.05 14.69 -6.54
N VAL A 164 -4.80 14.95 -6.95
CA VAL A 164 -3.61 14.25 -6.43
C VAL A 164 -3.53 14.35 -4.90
N THR A 165 -3.80 15.54 -4.36
CA THR A 165 -3.76 15.81 -2.91
C THR A 165 -4.85 15.06 -2.16
N GLN A 166 -6.08 15.06 -2.68
CA GLN A 166 -7.23 14.38 -2.05
C GLN A 166 -7.04 12.86 -2.08
N ARG A 167 -6.64 12.32 -3.22
CA ARG A 167 -6.40 10.87 -3.41
C ARG A 167 -5.25 10.38 -2.54
N PHE A 168 -4.18 11.16 -2.43
CA PHE A 168 -3.09 10.87 -1.48
C PHE A 168 -3.56 10.90 -0.02
N GLY A 169 -4.38 11.88 0.36
CA GLY A 169 -4.96 11.96 1.71
C GLY A 169 -5.83 10.74 2.04
N ASN A 170 -6.68 10.32 1.09
CA ASN A 170 -7.51 9.12 1.23
C ASN A 170 -6.67 7.84 1.33
N LEU A 171 -5.66 7.70 0.47
CA LEU A 171 -4.70 6.60 0.53
C LEU A 171 -4.02 6.51 1.90
N ASN A 172 -3.52 7.63 2.42
CA ASN A 172 -2.89 7.68 3.74
C ASN A 172 -3.84 7.29 4.87
N PHE A 173 -5.11 7.70 4.81
CA PHE A 173 -6.12 7.28 5.77
C PHE A 173 -6.35 5.76 5.75
N LYS A 174 -6.51 5.17 4.55
CA LYS A 174 -6.69 3.73 4.39
C LYS A 174 -5.45 2.94 4.83
N LEU A 175 -4.25 3.42 4.52
CA LEU A 175 -3.00 2.81 4.97
C LEU A 175 -2.92 2.72 6.50
N LYS A 176 -3.32 3.78 7.23
CA LYS A 176 -3.38 3.76 8.69
C LYS A 176 -4.37 2.72 9.23
N PHE A 177 -5.53 2.56 8.58
CA PHE A 177 -6.47 1.51 8.94
C PHE A 177 -5.85 0.12 8.78
N VAL A 178 -5.15 -0.12 7.67
CA VAL A 178 -4.45 -1.40 7.43
C VAL A 178 -3.34 -1.62 8.46
N GLU A 179 -2.50 -0.62 8.72
CA GLU A 179 -1.45 -0.67 9.74
C GLU A 179 -2.02 -1.05 11.12
N HIS A 180 -3.14 -0.44 11.52
CA HIS A 180 -3.81 -0.75 12.77
C HIS A 180 -4.30 -2.20 12.83
N ASN A 181 -4.90 -2.72 11.74
CA ASN A 181 -5.35 -4.10 11.66
C ASN A 181 -4.17 -5.09 11.70
N ILE A 182 -3.05 -4.77 11.05
CA ILE A 182 -1.83 -5.58 11.13
C ILE A 182 -1.37 -5.70 12.59
N HIS A 183 -1.28 -4.58 13.32
CA HIS A 183 -0.88 -4.59 14.73
C HIS A 183 -1.84 -5.40 15.60
N PHE A 184 -3.14 -5.20 15.45
CA PHE A 184 -4.16 -5.98 16.17
C PHE A 184 -4.00 -7.49 15.92
N LEU A 185 -3.82 -7.91 14.67
CA LEU A 185 -3.64 -9.32 14.34
C LEU A 185 -2.32 -9.90 14.88
N GLN A 186 -1.26 -9.10 14.93
CA GLN A 186 0.00 -9.49 15.55
C GLN A 186 -0.15 -9.70 17.06
N GLU A 187 -0.90 -8.85 17.76
CA GLU A 187 -1.20 -9.03 19.19
C GLU A 187 -1.99 -10.32 19.46
N VAL A 188 -3.02 -10.59 18.64
CA VAL A 188 -3.80 -11.84 18.70
C VAL A 188 -2.90 -13.07 18.47
N LEU A 189 -1.94 -12.97 17.55
CA LEU A 189 -0.95 -14.02 17.29
C LEU A 189 0.02 -14.25 18.44
N GLN A 190 0.44 -13.18 19.13
CA GLN A 190 1.35 -13.26 20.29
C GLN A 190 0.65 -13.83 21.53
N ASN A 191 -0.61 -13.47 21.79
CA ASN A 191 -1.34 -13.94 22.96
C ASN A 191 -1.46 -15.48 23.02
N LYS A 192 -1.57 -16.15 21.86
CA LYS A 192 -1.61 -17.64 21.80
C LYS A 192 -0.29 -18.31 22.22
N ARG A 193 0.86 -17.63 22.14
CA ARG A 193 2.15 -18.16 22.64
C ARG A 193 2.20 -18.17 24.17
N SER A 194 1.57 -17.19 24.82
CA SER A 194 1.50 -17.10 26.29
C SER A 194 0.80 -18.31 26.89
N ASN A 195 -0.35 -18.70 26.34
CA ASN A 195 -1.10 -19.86 26.82
C ASN A 195 -0.30 -21.16 26.77
N LEU A 196 0.53 -21.39 25.75
CA LEU A 196 1.32 -22.63 25.68
C LEU A 196 2.39 -22.69 26.77
N LEU A 197 3.08 -21.58 27.03
CA LEU A 197 4.08 -21.52 28.09
C LEU A 197 3.44 -21.69 29.47
N GLU A 198 2.29 -21.04 29.68
CA GLU A 198 1.51 -21.16 30.91
C GLU A 198 1.07 -22.61 31.16
N TRP A 199 0.53 -23.29 30.14
CA TRP A 199 0.16 -24.70 30.24
C TRP A 199 1.36 -25.63 30.49
N CYS A 200 2.52 -25.34 29.90
CA CYS A 200 3.74 -26.08 30.20
C CYS A 200 4.15 -25.95 31.67
N ILE A 201 4.08 -24.73 32.25
CA ILE A 201 4.40 -24.49 33.65
C ILE A 201 3.42 -25.23 34.57
N ILE A 202 2.11 -25.14 34.30
CA ILE A 202 1.07 -25.85 35.07
C ILE A 202 1.31 -27.36 35.04
N PHE A 203 1.66 -27.91 33.87
CA PHE A 203 1.96 -29.33 33.72
C PHE A 203 3.21 -29.75 34.51
N LEU A 204 4.28 -28.97 34.45
CA LEU A 204 5.50 -29.22 35.23
C LEU A 204 5.24 -29.22 36.75
N LEU A 205 4.52 -28.20 37.24
CA LEU A 205 4.14 -28.11 38.66
C LEU A 205 3.22 -29.27 39.08
N SER A 206 2.34 -29.73 38.18
CA SER A 206 1.45 -30.86 38.46
C SER A 206 2.23 -32.17 38.61
N ILE A 207 3.23 -32.42 37.76
CA ILE A 207 4.11 -33.59 37.87
C ILE A 207 4.88 -33.56 39.19
N GLU A 208 5.47 -32.41 39.54
CA GLU A 208 6.23 -32.25 40.78
C GLU A 208 5.37 -32.52 42.02
N ASN A 209 4.13 -32.01 42.03
CA ASN A 209 3.17 -32.28 43.10
C ASN A 209 2.83 -33.77 43.20
N VAL A 210 2.60 -34.44 42.06
CA VAL A 210 2.29 -35.89 42.05
C VAL A 210 3.47 -36.70 42.58
N ILE A 211 4.70 -36.38 42.18
CA ILE A 211 5.91 -37.05 42.67
C ILE A 211 6.04 -36.86 44.18
N SER A 212 5.90 -35.64 44.67
CA SER A 212 5.96 -35.30 46.09
C SER A 212 4.92 -36.08 46.91
N VAL A 213 3.68 -36.17 46.42
CA VAL A 213 2.61 -36.93 47.07
C VAL A 213 2.90 -38.44 47.06
N CYS A 214 3.38 -38.98 45.94
CA CYS A 214 3.77 -40.40 45.85
C CYS A 214 4.89 -40.75 46.83
N GLU A 215 5.88 -39.87 47.01
CA GLU A 215 6.98 -40.06 47.95
C GLU A 215 6.47 -40.09 49.40
N ILE A 216 5.60 -39.14 49.78
CA ILE A 216 5.00 -39.10 51.13
C ILE A 216 4.17 -40.35 51.42
N ILE A 217 3.38 -40.84 50.44
CA ILE A 217 2.61 -42.09 50.61
C ILE A 217 3.54 -43.29 50.75
N ARG A 218 4.66 -43.32 50.04
CA ARG A 218 5.63 -44.41 50.14
C ARG A 218 6.31 -44.42 51.51
N GLU A 219 6.65 -43.25 52.05
CA GLU A 219 7.19 -43.11 53.40
C GLU A 219 6.16 -43.50 54.46
N SER A 220 4.90 -43.10 54.33
CA SER A 220 3.86 -43.43 55.31
C SER A 220 3.55 -44.93 55.37
N ASN A 221 3.63 -45.63 54.23
CA ASN A 221 3.48 -47.10 54.16
C ASN A 221 4.71 -47.87 54.69
N GLN A 222 5.85 -47.21 54.92
CA GLN A 222 7.05 -47.83 55.49
C GLN A 222 7.14 -47.73 57.01
N VAL A 223 6.22 -47.03 57.68
CA VAL A 223 6.13 -47.01 59.15
C VAL A 223 5.35 -48.25 59.60
N PRO A 224 6.00 -49.26 60.24
CA PRO A 224 5.26 -50.35 60.87
C PRO A 224 4.53 -49.77 62.09
N LEU A 225 3.23 -50.05 62.21
CA LEU A 225 2.50 -49.81 63.46
C LEU A 225 3.20 -50.58 64.60
N PRO A 226 3.43 -49.94 65.76
CA PRO A 226 4.08 -50.57 66.92
C PRO A 226 3.27 -51.72 67.52
#